data_AF-A0A447FPK7-F1
#
_entry.id   AF-A0A447FPK7-F1
#
_cell.length_a   1.000
_cell.length_b   1.000
_cell.length_c   1.000
_cell.angle_alpha   90.00
_cell.angle_beta   90.00
_cell.angle_gamma   90.00
#
_symmetry.space_group_name_H-M   'P 1'
#
loop_
_entity.id
_entity.type
_entity.pdbx_description
1 polymer ?
#
loop_
_entity_poly.entity_id
_entity_poly.type
_entity_poly.pdbx_seq_one_letter_code
_entity_poly.pdbx_strand_id
1 'polypeptide(L)'
;MDYTDYINLRYKPNGNDLIAEFRLEPARGVSFKEAAGAVAAESSVGTWTQLTTITDKRLKQISAKVFSANEKSGIIKIAYPSELFEFGNIPQLMSSIAGNVFGMSLLNNLRLEDINFPNAYIRAFKGPKYGIPGIRKLLRVYKRPLLGTIIKPKLGLNEKEHAQVAYQAWLGGCDIVKDDENLSSMKFNKFYSRIAKTINLRDKCEKETGEKKIYMPNITAECDEMLKRAEFVKKVGCEYAMVDVLTVGWSALQKLRKENEDLKLVLHAHRAGHAAITRNPRHGISMLVIAKLCRLIGLDQLHIGAIVGKMEGAKREVQEIGEEIEHKFIHPNKKQHVLAENWLHIKPMFAVCSGGLHPGKVPALMEALGKDIVIQLGGGIHGH
;
A
#
# COMPACT_ATOMS: atom_id res chain seq x y z
N MET A 1 -20.31 21.10 20.87
CA MET A 1 -18.94 21.04 21.41
C MET A 1 -18.11 22.02 20.62
N ASP A 2 -17.30 22.81 21.31
CA ASP A 2 -16.25 23.63 20.70
C ASP A 2 -15.15 22.67 20.19
N TYR A 3 -14.41 23.04 19.13
CA TYR A 3 -13.26 22.25 18.67
C TYR A 3 -12.22 22.02 19.77
N THR A 4 -12.07 22.98 20.68
CA THR A 4 -11.15 22.87 21.81
C THR A 4 -11.54 21.78 22.82
N ASP A 5 -12.81 21.32 22.82
CA ASP A 5 -13.28 20.22 23.67
C ASP A 5 -12.62 18.87 23.29
N TYR A 6 -12.12 18.74 22.07
CA TYR A 6 -11.41 17.55 21.58
C TYR A 6 -9.93 17.53 22.01
N ILE A 7 -9.43 18.59 22.65
CA ILE A 7 -8.06 18.66 23.16
C ILE A 7 -8.00 18.10 24.58
N ASN A 8 -7.35 16.94 24.75
CA ASN A 8 -7.09 16.36 26.05
C ASN A 8 -5.67 15.81 26.15
N LEU A 9 -4.72 16.70 26.45
CA LEU A 9 -3.29 16.35 26.60
C LEU A 9 -2.98 15.48 27.82
N ARG A 10 -3.95 15.26 28.71
CA ARG A 10 -3.84 14.33 29.85
C ARG A 10 -4.33 12.93 29.49
N TYR A 11 -5.01 12.76 28.36
CA TYR A 11 -5.48 11.47 27.89
C TYR A 11 -4.28 10.55 27.62
N LYS A 12 -4.35 9.32 28.13
CA LYS A 12 -3.38 8.27 27.86
C LYS A 12 -4.04 7.24 26.96
N PRO A 13 -3.66 7.17 25.67
CA PRO A 13 -4.20 6.14 24.79
C PRO A 13 -3.95 4.75 25.34
N ASN A 14 -4.90 3.85 25.12
CA ASN A 14 -4.79 2.45 25.51
C ASN A 14 -4.91 1.54 24.28
N GLY A 15 -4.82 0.22 24.47
CA GLY A 15 -4.81 -0.76 23.38
C GLY A 15 -6.12 -0.85 22.57
N ASN A 16 -7.18 -0.15 22.97
CA ASN A 16 -8.44 -0.03 22.23
C ASN A 16 -8.52 1.23 21.36
N ASP A 17 -7.56 2.14 21.47
CA ASP A 17 -7.52 3.35 20.64
C ASP A 17 -6.78 3.07 19.33
N LEU A 18 -7.35 3.55 18.22
CA LEU A 18 -6.58 3.80 17.00
C LEU A 18 -5.88 5.14 17.15
N ILE A 19 -4.59 5.20 16.80
CA ILE A 19 -3.81 6.42 16.89
C ILE A 19 -3.44 6.88 15.48
N ALA A 20 -3.78 8.12 15.13
CA ALA A 20 -3.28 8.75 13.91
C ALA A 20 -2.34 9.90 14.26
N GLU A 21 -1.20 9.96 13.56
CA GLU A 21 -0.27 11.08 13.61
C GLU A 21 -0.50 11.97 12.38
N PHE A 22 -0.77 13.25 12.63
CA PHE A 22 -0.93 14.24 11.58
C PHE A 22 0.13 15.33 11.71
N ARG A 23 0.59 15.84 10.56
CA ARG A 23 1.21 17.15 10.43
C ARG A 23 0.16 18.13 9.96
N LEU A 24 -0.03 19.23 10.67
CA LEU A 24 -0.99 20.27 10.29
C LEU A 24 -0.34 21.65 10.30
N GLU A 25 -0.84 22.50 9.43
CA GLU A 25 -0.46 23.90 9.33
C GLU A 25 -1.75 24.73 9.30
N PRO A 26 -2.06 25.48 10.38
CA PRO A 26 -3.29 26.24 10.46
C PRO A 26 -3.37 27.34 9.39
N ALA A 27 -4.60 27.71 9.03
CA ALA A 27 -4.86 28.90 8.23
C ALA A 27 -4.52 30.18 9.02
N ARG A 28 -4.38 31.30 8.31
CA ARG A 28 -4.07 32.60 8.94
C ARG A 28 -5.20 32.98 9.91
N GLY A 29 -4.83 33.30 11.16
CA GLY A 29 -5.79 33.69 12.20
C GLY A 29 -6.42 32.53 12.97
N VAL A 30 -6.13 31.27 12.58
CA VAL A 30 -6.58 30.07 13.31
C VAL A 30 -5.46 29.62 14.25
N SER A 31 -5.79 29.36 15.52
CA SER A 31 -4.79 28.88 16.48
C SER A 31 -4.44 27.41 16.24
N PHE A 32 -3.22 26.98 16.61
CA PHE A 32 -2.82 25.57 16.46
C PHE A 32 -3.75 24.60 17.22
N LYS A 33 -4.20 24.99 18.42
CA LYS A 33 -5.12 24.18 19.23
C LYS A 33 -6.50 24.04 18.59
N GLU A 34 -7.03 25.14 18.06
CA GLU A 34 -8.31 25.14 17.35
C GLU A 34 -8.26 24.27 16.10
N ALA A 35 -7.22 24.43 15.28
CA ALA A 35 -6.99 23.59 14.11
C ALA A 35 -6.87 22.10 14.47
N ALA A 36 -6.10 21.76 15.51
CA ALA A 36 -5.95 20.39 15.99
C ALA A 36 -7.28 19.79 16.49
N GLY A 37 -8.04 20.58 17.25
CA GLY A 37 -9.35 20.18 17.75
C GLY A 37 -10.36 19.96 16.62
N ALA A 38 -10.32 20.82 15.60
CA ALA A 38 -11.18 20.72 14.44
C ALA A 38 -10.88 19.45 13.61
N VAL A 39 -9.61 19.11 13.42
CA VAL A 39 -9.22 17.83 12.77
C VAL A 39 -9.80 16.64 13.55
N ALA A 40 -9.67 16.61 14.88
CA ALA A 40 -10.21 15.53 15.70
C ALA A 40 -11.74 15.48 15.69
N ALA A 41 -12.41 16.63 15.68
CA ALA A 41 -13.86 16.74 15.62
C ALA A 41 -14.41 16.20 14.29
N GLU A 42 -13.95 16.74 13.17
CA GLU A 42 -14.43 16.43 11.82
C GLU A 42 -14.03 15.02 11.34
N SER A 43 -13.06 14.37 12.00
CA SER A 43 -12.69 12.97 11.75
C SER A 43 -13.32 11.97 12.75
N SER A 44 -14.22 12.41 13.63
CA SER A 44 -14.91 11.54 14.59
C SER A 44 -16.41 11.78 14.65
N VAL A 45 -16.89 12.55 15.64
CA VAL A 45 -18.32 12.76 15.93
C VAL A 45 -18.71 14.24 15.93
N GLY A 46 -17.76 15.10 15.58
CA GLY A 46 -17.95 16.54 15.58
C GLY A 46 -18.75 17.04 14.39
N THR A 47 -19.31 18.22 14.57
CA THR A 47 -19.85 19.05 13.50
C THR A 47 -19.61 20.51 13.89
N TRP A 48 -19.70 21.42 12.92
CA TRP A 48 -19.39 22.84 13.08
C TRP A 48 -20.35 23.62 14.00
N THR A 49 -21.43 22.99 14.50
CA THR A 49 -22.44 23.62 15.37
C THR A 49 -22.90 22.70 16.51
N GLN A 50 -23.60 23.24 17.50
CA GLN A 50 -24.15 22.44 18.61
C GLN A 50 -25.33 21.58 18.13
N LEU A 51 -25.29 20.28 18.47
CA LEU A 51 -26.35 19.33 18.17
C LEU A 51 -27.22 19.06 19.40
N THR A 52 -28.53 18.94 19.20
CA THR A 52 -29.52 18.59 20.25
C THR A 52 -29.90 17.10 20.26
N THR A 53 -29.33 16.30 19.35
CA THR A 53 -29.83 14.96 18.99
C THR A 53 -29.23 13.80 19.79
N ILE A 54 -28.33 14.04 20.75
CA ILE A 54 -27.64 12.96 21.48
C ILE A 54 -27.24 13.39 22.90
N THR A 55 -27.14 12.45 23.82
CA THR A 55 -26.73 12.74 25.20
C THR A 55 -25.23 13.01 25.29
N ASP A 56 -24.84 14.11 25.93
CA ASP A 56 -23.44 14.56 26.08
C ASP A 56 -22.48 13.49 26.59
N LYS A 57 -22.95 12.57 27.47
CA LYS A 57 -22.11 11.53 28.07
C LYS A 57 -21.60 10.53 27.03
N ARG A 58 -22.47 10.06 26.12
CA ARG A 58 -22.08 9.10 25.08
C ARG A 58 -21.13 9.73 24.07
N LEU A 59 -21.43 10.94 23.62
CA LEU A 59 -20.53 11.68 22.72
C LEU A 59 -19.13 11.83 23.30
N LYS A 60 -19.01 12.29 24.54
CA LYS A 60 -17.69 12.47 25.19
C LYS A 60 -16.89 11.17 25.28
N GLN A 61 -17.57 10.03 25.45
CA GLN A 61 -16.91 8.73 25.48
C GLN A 61 -16.33 8.36 24.11
N ILE A 62 -17.12 8.46 23.04
CA ILE A 62 -16.73 8.02 21.69
C ILE A 62 -15.95 9.07 20.89
N SER A 63 -15.93 10.34 21.33
CA SER A 63 -15.18 11.41 20.64
C SER A 63 -13.69 11.11 20.56
N ALA A 64 -13.04 11.49 19.45
CA ALA A 64 -11.59 11.45 19.38
C ALA A 64 -10.95 12.44 20.36
N LYS A 65 -9.72 12.17 20.79
CA LYS A 65 -8.94 13.06 21.68
C LYS A 65 -7.59 13.39 21.06
N VAL A 66 -7.30 14.67 20.88
CA VAL A 66 -5.93 15.13 20.66
C VAL A 66 -5.19 14.98 21.98
N PHE A 67 -4.31 13.98 22.07
CA PHE A 67 -3.56 13.68 23.30
C PHE A 67 -2.11 14.17 23.26
N SER A 68 -1.61 14.54 22.07
CA SER A 68 -0.31 15.16 21.88
C SER A 68 -0.41 16.24 20.82
N ALA A 69 0.13 17.43 21.11
CA ALA A 69 0.12 18.58 20.21
C ALA A 69 1.45 19.33 20.35
N ASN A 70 2.23 19.41 19.27
CA ASN A 70 3.50 20.14 19.21
C ASN A 70 3.44 21.17 18.08
N GLU A 71 3.17 22.41 18.46
CA GLU A 71 3.05 23.55 17.56
C GLU A 71 4.34 23.84 16.78
N LYS A 72 5.51 23.71 17.43
CA LYS A 72 6.81 23.97 16.79
C LYS A 72 7.07 23.03 15.61
N SER A 73 6.68 21.76 15.71
CA SER A 73 6.83 20.79 14.62
C SER A 73 5.59 20.65 13.73
N GLY A 74 4.47 21.28 14.12
CA GLY A 74 3.17 21.11 13.47
C GLY A 74 2.57 19.72 13.66
N ILE A 75 3.01 18.93 14.65
CA ILE A 75 2.60 17.52 14.79
C ILE A 75 1.52 17.37 15.86
N ILE A 76 0.47 16.64 15.55
CA ILE A 76 -0.55 16.20 16.50
C ILE A 76 -0.71 14.68 16.47
N LYS A 77 -1.13 14.11 17.60
CA LYS A 77 -1.58 12.72 17.67
C LYS A 77 -2.98 12.68 18.22
N ILE A 78 -3.84 11.97 17.50
CA ILE A 78 -5.25 11.81 17.83
C ILE A 78 -5.50 10.36 18.18
N ALA A 79 -6.13 10.13 19.32
CA ALA A 79 -6.63 8.82 19.73
C ALA A 79 -8.13 8.74 19.41
N TYR A 80 -8.50 7.71 18.67
CA TYR A 80 -9.86 7.40 18.27
C TYR A 80 -10.30 6.12 18.99
N PRO A 81 -11.33 6.18 19.84
CA PRO A 81 -11.90 4.96 20.41
C PRO A 81 -12.33 4.00 19.31
N SER A 82 -11.96 2.72 19.43
CA SER A 82 -12.26 1.71 18.39
C SER A 82 -13.75 1.55 18.05
N GLU A 83 -14.65 1.95 18.94
CA GLU A 83 -16.11 2.00 18.70
C GLU A 83 -16.52 2.91 17.53
N LEU A 84 -15.64 3.83 17.10
CA LEU A 84 -15.87 4.66 15.91
C LEU A 84 -15.70 3.90 14.59
N PHE A 85 -15.13 2.70 14.62
CA PHE A 85 -14.77 1.98 13.40
C PHE A 85 -15.50 0.65 13.29
N GLU A 86 -16.00 0.38 12.09
CA GLU A 86 -16.42 -0.97 11.73
C GLU A 86 -15.18 -1.83 11.47
N PHE A 87 -14.99 -2.87 12.28
CA PHE A 87 -13.84 -3.75 12.17
C PHE A 87 -13.84 -4.49 10.84
N GLY A 88 -12.75 -4.35 10.09
CA GLY A 88 -12.66 -4.93 8.75
C GLY A 88 -13.18 -4.02 7.63
N ASN A 89 -13.45 -2.74 7.88
CA ASN A 89 -13.92 -1.79 6.86
C ASN A 89 -12.90 -0.65 6.62
N ILE A 90 -11.98 -0.85 5.66
CA ILE A 90 -10.99 0.18 5.29
C ILE A 90 -11.66 1.41 4.66
N PRO A 91 -12.67 1.30 3.78
CA PRO A 91 -13.42 2.46 3.31
C PRO A 91 -13.92 3.36 4.44
N GLN A 92 -14.58 2.80 5.47
CA GLN A 92 -15.13 3.59 6.57
C GLN A 92 -14.03 4.24 7.42
N LEU A 93 -12.95 3.53 7.71
CA LEU A 93 -11.77 4.10 8.35
C LEU A 93 -11.27 5.32 7.57
N MET A 94 -11.04 5.17 6.26
CA MET A 94 -10.50 6.22 5.41
C MET A 94 -11.46 7.40 5.25
N SER A 95 -12.77 7.15 5.16
CA SER A 95 -13.78 8.22 5.18
C SER A 95 -13.74 9.04 6.47
N SER A 96 -13.31 8.43 7.59
CA SER A 96 -13.22 9.10 8.89
C SER A 96 -11.92 9.89 9.02
N ILE A 97 -10.76 9.22 9.01
CA ILE A 97 -9.46 9.85 9.34
C ILE A 97 -8.79 10.53 8.14
N ALA A 98 -9.26 10.25 6.93
CA ALA A 98 -8.68 10.74 5.69
C ALA A 98 -9.74 11.26 4.69
N GLY A 99 -10.89 11.69 5.22
CA GLY A 99 -12.01 12.24 4.45
C GLY A 99 -11.98 13.76 4.41
N ASN A 100 -13.03 14.38 4.96
CA ASN A 100 -13.30 15.82 4.87
C ASN A 100 -12.19 16.70 5.46
N VAL A 101 -11.40 16.16 6.41
CA VAL A 101 -10.37 16.92 7.13
C VAL A 101 -9.32 17.56 6.22
N PHE A 102 -9.04 16.98 5.05
CA PHE A 102 -8.08 17.55 4.10
C PHE A 102 -8.61 18.78 3.34
N GLY A 103 -9.94 19.01 3.34
CA GLY A 103 -10.59 20.13 2.66
C GLY A 103 -10.98 21.28 3.58
N MET A 104 -10.61 21.23 4.87
CA MET A 104 -11.02 22.24 5.85
C MET A 104 -10.36 23.60 5.59
N SER A 105 -11.15 24.67 5.53
CA SER A 105 -10.67 26.04 5.39
C SER A 105 -9.84 26.55 6.58
N LEU A 106 -9.92 25.86 7.72
CA LEU A 106 -9.13 26.14 8.93
C LEU A 106 -7.65 25.72 8.80
N LEU A 107 -7.29 25.02 7.72
CA LEU A 107 -5.97 24.45 7.49
C LEU A 107 -5.41 24.94 6.15
N ASN A 108 -4.15 25.38 6.14
CA ASN A 108 -3.39 25.54 4.90
C ASN A 108 -2.93 24.18 4.37
N ASN A 109 -2.45 23.31 5.28
CA ASN A 109 -1.99 21.97 4.95
C ASN A 109 -2.33 20.98 6.07
N LEU A 110 -2.64 19.75 5.68
CA LEU A 110 -2.80 18.61 6.57
C LEU A 110 -2.20 17.38 5.90
N ARG A 111 -1.34 16.65 6.61
CA ARG A 111 -0.78 15.39 6.18
C ARG A 111 -0.97 14.31 7.22
N LEU A 112 -1.57 13.20 6.83
CA LEU A 112 -1.63 11.99 7.64
C LEU A 112 -0.30 11.24 7.49
N GLU A 113 0.51 11.24 8.55
CA GLU A 113 1.87 10.69 8.52
C GLU A 113 1.89 9.20 8.83
N ASP A 114 1.12 8.76 9.84
CA ASP A 114 1.04 7.35 10.22
C ASP A 114 -0.22 6.98 11.00
N ILE A 115 -0.55 5.68 11.06
CA ILE A 115 -1.63 5.08 11.83
C ILE A 115 -1.08 3.92 12.65
N ASN A 116 -1.39 3.87 13.95
CA ASN A 116 -1.29 2.67 14.76
C ASN A 116 -2.69 2.08 14.98
N PHE A 117 -2.84 0.80 14.69
CA PHE A 117 -4.09 0.07 14.80
C PHE A 117 -4.19 -0.65 16.15
N PRO A 118 -5.38 -0.65 16.80
CA PRO A 118 -5.59 -1.47 17.98
C PRO A 118 -5.63 -2.95 17.56
N ASN A 119 -5.17 -3.84 18.44
CA ASN A 119 -5.07 -5.28 18.17
C ASN A 119 -6.38 -5.90 17.68
N ALA A 120 -7.52 -5.45 18.20
CA ALA A 120 -8.85 -5.92 17.78
C ALA A 120 -9.15 -5.59 16.31
N TYR A 121 -8.74 -4.40 15.85
CA TYR A 121 -8.89 -4.00 14.45
C TYR A 121 -7.99 -4.83 13.54
N ILE A 122 -6.72 -5.06 13.92
CA ILE A 122 -5.80 -5.92 13.17
C ILE A 122 -6.36 -7.35 12.99
N ARG A 123 -6.95 -7.92 14.06
CA ARG A 123 -7.54 -9.26 14.05
C ARG A 123 -8.73 -9.43 13.11
N ALA A 124 -9.38 -8.35 12.70
CA ALA A 124 -10.47 -8.40 11.74
C ALA A 124 -9.99 -8.68 10.30
N PHE A 125 -8.70 -8.55 10.03
CA PHE A 125 -8.13 -8.74 8.70
C PHE A 125 -7.37 -10.05 8.57
N LYS A 126 -7.41 -10.62 7.36
CA LYS A 126 -6.68 -11.86 7.05
C LYS A 126 -5.20 -11.63 6.78
N GLY A 127 -4.84 -10.44 6.30
CA GLY A 127 -3.48 -10.14 5.85
C GLY A 127 -3.05 -10.97 4.63
N PRO A 128 -1.75 -10.90 4.27
CA PRO A 128 -1.22 -11.52 3.07
C PRO A 128 -1.39 -13.03 3.10
N LYS A 129 -1.76 -13.63 1.95
CA LYS A 129 -1.96 -15.08 1.86
C LYS A 129 -0.62 -15.82 1.93
N TYR A 130 0.35 -15.34 1.16
CA TYR A 130 1.68 -15.91 1.04
C TYR A 130 2.68 -15.16 1.91
N GLY A 131 2.75 -13.83 1.75
CA GLY A 131 3.84 -13.01 2.29
C GLY A 131 5.23 -13.49 1.85
N ILE A 132 6.29 -12.96 2.46
CA ILE A 132 7.68 -13.34 2.16
C ILE A 132 7.89 -14.86 2.24
N PRO A 133 7.54 -15.57 3.34
CA PRO A 133 7.83 -17.00 3.45
C PRO A 133 7.12 -17.83 2.38
N GLY A 134 5.87 -17.50 2.04
CA GLY A 134 5.10 -18.19 1.02
C GLY A 134 5.67 -17.98 -0.38
N ILE A 135 6.05 -16.75 -0.73
CA ILE A 135 6.67 -16.42 -2.01
C ILE A 135 8.03 -17.11 -2.16
N ARG A 136 8.86 -17.09 -1.12
CA ARG A 136 10.16 -17.79 -1.10
C ARG A 136 10.00 -19.29 -1.37
N LYS A 137 9.02 -19.92 -0.71
CA LYS A 137 8.69 -21.34 -0.91
C LYS A 137 8.19 -21.61 -2.33
N LEU A 138 7.37 -20.72 -2.88
CA LEU A 138 6.80 -20.84 -4.22
C LEU A 138 7.89 -20.81 -5.31
N LEU A 139 8.80 -19.84 -5.26
CA LEU A 139 9.86 -19.69 -6.29
C LEU A 139 11.10 -20.54 -6.02
N ARG A 140 11.26 -21.09 -4.80
CA ARG A 140 12.47 -21.80 -4.36
C ARG A 140 13.75 -20.94 -4.40
N VAL A 141 13.61 -19.62 -4.36
CA VAL A 141 14.72 -18.67 -4.31
C VAL A 141 14.83 -18.11 -2.89
N TYR A 142 15.79 -18.60 -2.09
CA TYR A 142 15.87 -18.30 -0.65
C TYR A 142 16.95 -17.28 -0.25
N LYS A 143 18.05 -17.22 -1.01
CA LYS A 143 19.29 -16.56 -0.59
C LYS A 143 19.59 -15.23 -1.29
N ARG A 144 18.80 -14.85 -2.30
CA ARG A 144 19.00 -13.63 -3.09
C ARG A 144 17.68 -12.87 -3.29
N PRO A 145 17.71 -11.57 -3.64
CA PRO A 145 16.56 -10.87 -4.18
C PRO A 145 15.92 -11.61 -5.35
N LEU A 146 14.61 -11.41 -5.52
CA LEU A 146 13.93 -11.84 -6.74
C LEU A 146 14.21 -10.81 -7.83
N LEU A 147 14.57 -11.28 -9.03
CA LEU A 147 14.82 -10.43 -10.19
C LEU A 147 13.61 -10.48 -11.11
N GLY A 148 13.12 -9.32 -11.52
CA GLY A 148 12.10 -9.27 -12.55
C GLY A 148 12.24 -8.09 -13.50
N THR A 149 11.46 -8.18 -14.58
CA THR A 149 11.31 -7.10 -15.56
C THR A 149 9.84 -6.73 -15.77
N ILE A 150 9.64 -5.49 -16.18
CA ILE A 150 8.39 -5.00 -16.76
C ILE A 150 8.60 -4.93 -18.25
N ILE A 151 7.70 -5.56 -19.02
CA ILE A 151 7.78 -5.58 -20.48
C ILE A 151 7.83 -4.16 -21.04
N LYS A 152 8.72 -3.95 -22.02
CA LYS A 152 8.88 -2.71 -22.77
C LYS A 152 8.73 -2.96 -24.28
N PRO A 153 8.18 -2.01 -25.06
CA PRO A 153 7.55 -0.74 -24.63
C PRO A 153 6.32 -0.99 -23.73
N LYS A 154 5.91 0.03 -22.96
CA LYS A 154 4.80 -0.10 -21.99
C LYS A 154 3.53 -0.64 -22.65
N LEU A 155 3.21 -0.08 -23.81
CA LEU A 155 2.07 -0.40 -24.67
C LEU A 155 2.55 -0.45 -26.12
N GLY A 156 1.80 -1.15 -26.97
CA GLY A 156 2.04 -1.20 -28.43
C GLY A 156 2.35 -2.60 -28.96
N LEU A 157 2.87 -3.50 -28.13
CA LEU A 157 3.10 -4.89 -28.53
C LEU A 157 1.77 -5.65 -28.64
N ASN A 158 1.62 -6.44 -29.69
CA ASN A 158 0.53 -7.42 -29.77
C ASN A 158 0.77 -8.61 -28.82
N GLU A 159 -0.19 -9.53 -28.73
CA GLU A 159 -0.12 -10.62 -27.76
C GLU A 159 1.03 -11.60 -28.03
N LYS A 160 1.41 -11.80 -29.31
CA LYS A 160 2.53 -12.69 -29.67
C LYS A 160 3.87 -12.06 -29.32
N GLU A 161 4.04 -10.80 -29.67
CA GLU A 161 5.25 -10.02 -29.36
C GLU A 161 5.45 -9.90 -27.86
N HIS A 162 4.39 -9.59 -27.11
CA HIS A 162 4.42 -9.52 -25.65
C HIS A 162 4.90 -10.83 -25.03
N ALA A 163 4.32 -11.96 -25.45
CA ALA A 163 4.71 -13.28 -24.96
C ALA A 163 6.18 -13.60 -25.29
N GLN A 164 6.65 -13.21 -26.48
CA GLN A 164 8.04 -13.41 -26.89
C GLN A 164 9.02 -12.58 -26.03
N VAL A 165 8.69 -11.32 -25.72
CA VAL A 165 9.51 -10.49 -24.82
C VAL A 165 9.58 -11.11 -23.42
N ALA A 166 8.47 -11.63 -22.91
CA ALA A 166 8.45 -12.34 -21.63
C ALA A 166 9.37 -13.57 -21.64
N TYR A 167 9.27 -14.40 -22.69
CA TYR A 167 10.11 -15.57 -22.89
C TYR A 167 11.60 -15.25 -22.89
N GLN A 168 12.01 -14.24 -23.66
CA GLN A 168 13.42 -13.83 -23.72
C GLN A 168 13.93 -13.32 -22.37
N ALA A 169 13.10 -12.58 -21.62
CA ALA A 169 13.48 -12.13 -20.28
C ALA A 169 13.68 -13.28 -19.28
N TRP A 170 12.81 -14.30 -19.30
CA TRP A 170 12.97 -15.49 -18.46
C TRP A 170 14.18 -16.34 -18.86
N LEU A 171 14.42 -16.49 -20.16
CA LEU A 171 15.59 -17.19 -20.70
C LEU A 171 16.89 -16.47 -20.30
N GLY A 172 16.86 -15.13 -20.25
CA GLY A 172 17.95 -14.29 -19.75
C GLY A 172 18.13 -14.30 -18.23
N GLY A 173 17.33 -15.05 -17.47
CA GLY A 173 17.52 -15.25 -16.03
C GLY A 173 16.60 -14.44 -15.11
N CYS A 174 15.59 -13.73 -15.63
CA CYS A 174 14.56 -13.15 -14.76
C CYS A 174 13.75 -14.26 -14.06
N ASP A 175 13.45 -14.08 -12.78
CA ASP A 175 12.48 -14.93 -12.07
C ASP A 175 11.05 -14.54 -12.47
N ILE A 176 10.83 -13.24 -12.66
CA ILE A 176 9.51 -12.62 -12.78
C ILE A 176 9.44 -11.74 -14.03
N VAL A 177 8.35 -11.85 -14.77
CA VAL A 177 7.95 -10.87 -15.79
C VAL A 177 6.58 -10.31 -15.41
N LYS A 178 6.40 -8.99 -15.52
CA LYS A 178 5.11 -8.34 -15.23
C LYS A 178 4.59 -7.47 -16.36
N ASP A 179 3.27 -7.36 -16.42
CA ASP A 179 2.57 -6.34 -17.22
C ASP A 179 2.92 -4.93 -16.71
N ASP A 180 2.83 -3.92 -17.58
CA ASP A 180 2.89 -2.50 -17.17
C ASP A 180 1.57 -2.09 -16.49
N GLU A 181 1.58 -1.04 -15.65
CA GLU A 181 0.38 -0.62 -14.89
C GLU A 181 -0.78 -0.18 -15.77
N ASN A 182 -0.48 0.33 -16.95
CA ASN A 182 -1.51 0.78 -17.86
C ASN A 182 -1.87 -0.27 -18.92
N LEU A 183 -1.24 -1.46 -18.93
CA LEU A 183 -1.58 -2.55 -19.84
C LEU A 183 -2.78 -3.34 -19.30
N SER A 184 -3.93 -3.19 -19.96
CA SER A 184 -5.17 -3.88 -19.60
C SER A 184 -5.63 -4.83 -20.72
N SER A 185 -6.70 -4.50 -21.46
CA SER A 185 -7.23 -5.31 -22.57
C SER A 185 -7.56 -4.49 -23.82
N MET A 186 -6.58 -3.74 -24.32
CA MET A 186 -6.72 -2.86 -25.48
C MET A 186 -6.97 -3.63 -26.79
N LYS A 187 -7.35 -2.93 -27.87
CA LYS A 187 -7.59 -3.53 -29.19
C LYS A 187 -6.38 -4.31 -29.73
N PHE A 188 -5.18 -3.77 -29.57
CA PHE A 188 -3.94 -4.39 -30.06
C PHE A 188 -3.40 -5.49 -29.14
N ASN A 189 -3.90 -5.61 -27.90
CA ASN A 189 -3.42 -6.58 -26.93
C ASN A 189 -4.55 -6.98 -25.96
N LYS A 190 -5.20 -8.10 -26.24
CA LYS A 190 -6.34 -8.62 -25.46
C LYS A 190 -5.86 -9.44 -24.28
N PHE A 191 -6.39 -9.13 -23.09
CA PHE A 191 -5.99 -9.75 -21.81
C PHE A 191 -5.96 -11.28 -21.87
N TYR A 192 -7.07 -11.91 -22.24
CA TYR A 192 -7.19 -13.38 -22.24
C TYR A 192 -6.23 -14.05 -23.24
N SER A 193 -6.08 -13.49 -24.44
CA SER A 193 -5.18 -13.99 -25.48
C SER A 193 -3.71 -13.81 -25.10
N ARG A 194 -3.36 -12.64 -24.56
CA ARG A 194 -2.01 -12.33 -24.07
C ARG A 194 -1.56 -13.34 -23.04
N ILE A 195 -2.34 -13.54 -21.99
CA ILE A 195 -1.96 -14.43 -20.88
C ILE A 195 -1.81 -15.87 -21.39
N ALA A 196 -2.75 -16.38 -22.18
CA ALA A 196 -2.64 -17.74 -22.72
C ALA A 196 -1.35 -17.95 -23.53
N LYS A 197 -0.96 -16.97 -24.36
CA LYS A 197 0.30 -17.04 -25.12
C LYS A 197 1.53 -16.91 -24.23
N THR A 198 1.52 -16.00 -23.27
CA THR A 198 2.62 -15.78 -22.33
C THR A 198 2.86 -17.01 -21.46
N ILE A 199 1.80 -17.67 -20.97
CA ILE A 199 1.92 -18.88 -20.17
C ILE A 199 2.45 -20.07 -20.97
N ASN A 200 2.02 -20.24 -22.23
CA ASN A 200 2.58 -21.28 -23.09
C ASN A 200 4.11 -21.14 -23.24
N LEU A 201 4.61 -19.89 -23.37
CA LEU A 201 6.05 -19.65 -23.45
C LEU A 201 6.76 -19.69 -22.09
N ARG A 202 6.09 -19.34 -20.99
CA ARG A 202 6.59 -19.58 -19.63
C ARG A 202 6.87 -21.06 -19.44
N ASP A 203 5.90 -21.92 -19.73
CA ASP A 203 6.00 -23.36 -19.52
C ASP A 203 7.06 -23.99 -20.43
N LYS A 204 7.23 -23.46 -21.65
CA LYS A 204 8.37 -23.82 -22.52
C LYS A 204 9.70 -23.44 -21.87
N CYS A 205 9.83 -22.22 -21.35
CA CYS A 205 11.05 -21.75 -20.69
C CYS A 205 11.38 -22.55 -19.42
N GLU A 206 10.38 -22.91 -18.61
CA GLU A 206 10.57 -23.77 -17.43
C GLU A 206 11.12 -25.15 -17.85
N LYS A 207 10.65 -25.73 -18.96
CA LYS A 207 11.17 -27.01 -19.49
C LYS A 207 12.62 -26.90 -19.99
N GLU A 208 12.96 -25.78 -20.62
CA GLU A 208 14.31 -25.56 -21.18
C GLU A 208 15.35 -25.22 -20.10
N THR A 209 14.96 -24.48 -19.08
CA THR A 209 15.87 -23.98 -18.04
C THR A 209 15.87 -24.82 -16.77
N GLY A 210 14.80 -25.58 -16.51
CA GLY A 210 14.59 -26.26 -15.23
C GLY A 210 14.27 -25.33 -14.05
N GLU A 211 14.10 -24.03 -14.31
CA GLU A 211 13.84 -23.02 -13.29
C GLU A 211 12.37 -22.60 -13.30
N LYS A 212 11.81 -22.29 -12.11
CA LYS A 212 10.47 -21.75 -11.98
C LYS A 212 10.43 -20.31 -12.53
N LYS A 213 9.46 -20.00 -13.38
CA LYS A 213 9.26 -18.67 -13.98
C LYS A 213 7.89 -18.14 -13.59
N ILE A 214 7.81 -16.85 -13.28
CA ILE A 214 6.58 -16.19 -12.82
C ILE A 214 6.14 -15.13 -13.82
N TYR A 215 4.85 -15.15 -14.17
CA TYR A 215 4.19 -14.07 -14.87
C TYR A 215 3.20 -13.35 -13.94
N MET A 216 3.24 -12.02 -13.93
CA MET A 216 2.34 -11.16 -13.15
C MET A 216 1.39 -10.38 -14.09
N PRO A 217 0.26 -10.97 -14.48
CA PRO A 217 -0.74 -10.30 -15.31
C PRO A 217 -1.46 -9.19 -14.53
N ASN A 218 -1.67 -8.03 -15.18
CA ASN A 218 -2.40 -6.91 -14.58
C ASN A 218 -3.92 -7.12 -14.73
N ILE A 219 -4.60 -7.39 -13.61
CA ILE A 219 -6.06 -7.64 -13.58
C ILE A 219 -6.90 -6.36 -13.41
N THR A 220 -6.28 -5.18 -13.25
CA THR A 220 -6.97 -3.91 -13.03
C THR A 220 -8.08 -3.66 -14.06
N ALA A 221 -9.32 -3.54 -13.56
CA ALA A 221 -10.55 -3.25 -14.29
C ALA A 221 -11.65 -2.79 -13.30
N GLU A 222 -12.86 -2.57 -13.83
CA GLU A 222 -14.09 -2.59 -13.03
C GLU A 222 -14.15 -3.89 -12.20
N CYS A 223 -14.79 -3.86 -11.02
CA CYS A 223 -14.71 -4.91 -10.00
C CYS A 223 -15.08 -6.30 -10.53
N ASP A 224 -16.19 -6.45 -11.25
CA ASP A 224 -16.64 -7.77 -11.73
C ASP A 224 -15.72 -8.30 -12.83
N GLU A 225 -15.25 -7.42 -13.72
CA GLU A 225 -14.27 -7.78 -14.74
C GLU A 225 -12.91 -8.13 -14.11
N MET A 226 -12.47 -7.42 -13.08
CA MET A 226 -11.25 -7.72 -12.34
C MET A 226 -11.31 -9.11 -11.69
N LEU A 227 -12.46 -9.48 -11.11
CA LEU A 227 -12.66 -10.81 -10.53
C LEU A 227 -12.68 -11.91 -11.60
N LYS A 228 -13.37 -11.71 -12.73
CA LYS A 228 -13.33 -12.64 -13.89
C LYS A 228 -11.91 -12.85 -14.41
N ARG A 229 -11.11 -11.77 -14.45
CA ARG A 229 -9.70 -11.82 -14.83
C ARG A 229 -8.88 -12.61 -13.82
N ALA A 230 -9.09 -12.42 -12.53
CA ALA A 230 -8.40 -13.17 -11.47
C ALA A 230 -8.72 -14.68 -11.55
N GLU A 231 -9.99 -15.04 -11.75
CA GLU A 231 -10.43 -16.43 -11.98
C GLU A 231 -9.76 -17.03 -13.21
N PHE A 232 -9.73 -16.30 -14.33
CA PHE A 232 -9.07 -16.77 -15.53
C PHE A 232 -7.57 -16.98 -15.33
N VAL A 233 -6.89 -16.02 -14.70
CA VAL A 233 -5.46 -16.09 -14.35
C VAL A 233 -5.18 -17.35 -13.53
N LYS A 234 -6.03 -17.65 -12.54
CA LYS A 234 -5.93 -18.89 -11.78
C LYS A 234 -6.16 -20.14 -12.66
N LYS A 235 -7.21 -20.12 -13.47
CA LYS A 235 -7.61 -21.25 -14.34
C LYS A 235 -6.50 -21.65 -15.31
N VAL A 236 -5.76 -20.69 -15.86
CA VAL A 236 -4.65 -20.95 -16.80
C VAL A 236 -3.31 -21.22 -16.11
N GLY A 237 -3.31 -21.38 -14.78
CA GLY A 237 -2.12 -21.82 -14.04
C GLY A 237 -1.11 -20.72 -13.72
N CYS A 238 -1.52 -19.45 -13.72
CA CYS A 238 -0.72 -18.39 -13.12
C CYS A 238 -0.79 -18.46 -11.59
N GLU A 239 0.30 -18.07 -10.94
CA GLU A 239 0.41 -18.01 -9.49
C GLU A 239 0.25 -16.58 -8.95
N TYR A 240 0.32 -15.57 -9.82
CA TYR A 240 0.31 -14.14 -9.46
C TYR A 240 -0.84 -13.40 -10.15
N ALA A 241 -1.31 -12.34 -9.49
CA ALA A 241 -2.14 -11.30 -10.09
C ALA A 241 -1.62 -9.93 -9.65
N MET A 242 -1.41 -9.02 -10.59
CA MET A 242 -1.08 -7.63 -10.32
C MET A 242 -2.35 -6.78 -10.30
N VAL A 243 -2.44 -5.86 -9.34
CA VAL A 243 -3.54 -4.89 -9.23
C VAL A 243 -3.00 -3.50 -8.91
N ASP A 244 -3.56 -2.48 -9.53
CA ASP A 244 -3.27 -1.07 -9.25
C ASP A 244 -4.10 -0.58 -8.07
N VAL A 245 -3.52 -0.59 -6.86
CA VAL A 245 -4.27 -0.52 -5.60
C VAL A 245 -5.11 0.75 -5.44
N LEU A 246 -4.60 1.90 -5.91
CA LEU A 246 -5.31 3.18 -5.72
C LEU A 246 -6.42 3.40 -6.75
N THR A 247 -6.26 2.88 -7.98
CA THR A 247 -7.26 3.08 -9.03
C THR A 247 -8.45 2.14 -8.88
N VAL A 248 -8.25 0.93 -8.34
CA VAL A 248 -9.36 0.02 -8.02
C VAL A 248 -10.06 0.41 -6.70
N GLY A 249 -9.33 1.02 -5.76
CA GLY A 249 -9.86 1.51 -4.49
C GLY A 249 -10.03 0.46 -3.39
N TRP A 250 -10.20 0.93 -2.15
CA TRP A 250 -10.16 0.09 -0.94
C TRP A 250 -11.22 -1.01 -0.89
N SER A 251 -12.45 -0.69 -1.31
CA SER A 251 -13.57 -1.65 -1.31
C SER A 251 -13.30 -2.82 -2.26
N ALA A 252 -12.93 -2.52 -3.52
CA ALA A 252 -12.63 -3.54 -4.52
C ALA A 252 -11.40 -4.39 -4.13
N LEU A 253 -10.39 -3.80 -3.47
CA LEU A 253 -9.26 -4.56 -2.93
C LEU A 253 -9.67 -5.55 -1.83
N GLN A 254 -10.54 -5.15 -0.90
CA GLN A 254 -11.04 -6.04 0.12
C GLN A 254 -11.86 -7.19 -0.48
N LYS A 255 -12.69 -6.89 -1.49
CA LYS A 255 -13.41 -7.90 -2.27
C LYS A 255 -12.45 -8.87 -2.97
N LEU A 256 -11.46 -8.36 -3.73
CA LEU A 256 -10.44 -9.18 -4.38
C LEU A 256 -9.71 -10.08 -3.39
N ARG A 257 -9.30 -9.54 -2.24
CA ARG A 257 -8.62 -10.34 -1.22
C ARG A 257 -9.53 -11.42 -0.63
N LYS A 258 -10.82 -11.14 -0.43
CA LYS A 258 -11.80 -12.14 0.03
C LYS A 258 -11.88 -13.30 -0.95
N GLU A 259 -12.10 -13.02 -2.23
CA GLU A 259 -12.16 -14.05 -3.29
C GLU A 259 -10.83 -14.80 -3.45
N ASN A 260 -9.70 -14.13 -3.16
CA ASN A 260 -8.38 -14.74 -3.25
C ASN A 260 -8.12 -15.87 -2.22
N GLU A 261 -9.04 -16.12 -1.28
CA GLU A 261 -8.95 -17.31 -0.42
C GLU A 261 -9.07 -18.61 -1.21
N ASP A 262 -9.90 -18.59 -2.27
CA ASP A 262 -10.12 -19.72 -3.15
C ASP A 262 -9.15 -19.70 -4.33
N LEU A 263 -8.92 -18.52 -4.91
CA LEU A 263 -7.98 -18.36 -6.04
C LEU A 263 -6.53 -18.65 -5.64
N LYS A 264 -6.14 -18.30 -4.41
CA LYS A 264 -4.78 -18.51 -3.87
C LYS A 264 -3.71 -17.94 -4.79
N LEU A 265 -3.91 -16.74 -5.32
CA LEU A 265 -2.92 -16.00 -6.10
C LEU A 265 -2.05 -15.16 -5.15
N VAL A 266 -0.79 -14.95 -5.53
CA VAL A 266 0.06 -13.92 -4.93
C VAL A 266 -0.40 -12.57 -5.46
N LEU A 267 -0.85 -11.68 -4.58
CA LEU A 267 -1.36 -10.36 -4.97
C LEU A 267 -0.22 -9.33 -4.99
N HIS A 268 0.12 -8.85 -6.19
CA HIS A 268 1.13 -7.83 -6.40
C HIS A 268 0.49 -6.43 -6.47
N ALA A 269 0.76 -5.59 -5.47
CA ALA A 269 0.25 -4.24 -5.39
C ALA A 269 1.15 -3.27 -6.15
N HIS A 270 0.64 -2.78 -7.28
CA HIS A 270 1.22 -1.64 -7.98
C HIS A 270 0.54 -0.35 -7.52
N ARG A 271 1.31 0.72 -7.29
CA ARG A 271 0.83 1.94 -6.63
C ARG A 271 0.60 3.12 -7.59
N ALA A 272 0.21 2.84 -8.84
CA ALA A 272 -0.06 3.90 -9.82
C ALA A 272 -1.00 4.98 -9.25
N GLY A 273 -0.65 6.25 -9.43
CA GLY A 273 -1.41 7.39 -8.90
C GLY A 273 -1.00 7.88 -7.51
N HIS A 274 -0.19 7.13 -6.75
CA HIS A 274 0.10 7.48 -5.34
C HIS A 274 0.74 8.85 -5.16
N ALA A 275 1.65 9.25 -6.06
CA ALA A 275 2.35 10.52 -5.94
C ALA A 275 1.43 11.76 -6.00
N ALA A 276 0.18 11.61 -6.48
CA ALA A 276 -0.81 12.68 -6.41
C ALA A 276 -1.20 13.04 -4.95
N ILE A 277 -1.09 12.09 -4.02
CA ILE A 277 -1.46 12.26 -2.61
C ILE A 277 -0.28 12.08 -1.65
N THR A 278 0.78 11.34 -2.03
CA THR A 278 1.89 11.03 -1.11
C THR A 278 3.09 11.96 -1.24
N ARG A 279 3.24 12.66 -2.37
CA ARG A 279 4.48 13.38 -2.71
C ARG A 279 4.69 14.64 -1.88
N ASN A 280 3.64 15.41 -1.61
CA ASN A 280 3.77 16.68 -0.89
C ASN A 280 4.03 16.43 0.61
N PRO A 281 5.20 16.79 1.17
CA PRO A 281 5.54 16.50 2.55
C PRO A 281 4.71 17.30 3.58
N ARG A 282 3.93 18.28 3.14
CA ARG A 282 3.08 19.11 4.01
C ARG A 282 1.60 18.73 3.94
N HIS A 283 1.13 18.19 2.81
CA HIS A 283 -0.27 17.90 2.57
C HIS A 283 -0.48 16.53 1.93
N GLY A 284 -1.51 15.80 2.38
CA GLY A 284 -1.94 14.53 1.79
C GLY A 284 -1.75 13.34 2.72
N ILE A 285 -1.37 12.19 2.19
CA ILE A 285 -1.28 10.93 2.95
C ILE A 285 0.09 10.32 2.73
N SER A 286 0.80 9.96 3.79
CA SER A 286 2.09 9.29 3.67
C SER A 286 1.97 7.94 2.93
N MET A 287 2.98 7.61 2.12
CA MET A 287 3.04 6.29 1.48
C MET A 287 3.15 5.16 2.52
N LEU A 288 3.69 5.45 3.71
CA LEU A 288 3.70 4.54 4.86
C LEU A 288 2.29 4.09 5.22
N VAL A 289 1.32 5.01 5.30
CA VAL A 289 -0.08 4.70 5.58
C VAL A 289 -0.67 3.80 4.51
N ILE A 290 -0.44 4.12 3.23
CA ILE A 290 -0.91 3.27 2.11
C ILE A 290 -0.30 1.85 2.22
N ALA A 291 0.97 1.75 2.60
CA ALA A 291 1.65 0.47 2.78
C ALA A 291 1.05 -0.35 3.93
N LYS A 292 0.79 0.28 5.08
CA LYS A 292 0.08 -0.35 6.20
C LYS A 292 -1.29 -0.88 5.79
N LEU A 293 -2.07 -0.09 5.06
CA LEU A 293 -3.40 -0.51 4.59
C LEU A 293 -3.30 -1.67 3.59
N CYS A 294 -2.33 -1.67 2.67
CA CYS A 294 -2.10 -2.78 1.76
C CYS A 294 -1.72 -4.08 2.52
N ARG A 295 -0.86 -3.96 3.54
CA ARG A 295 -0.48 -5.10 4.40
C ARG A 295 -1.67 -5.63 5.18
N LEU A 296 -2.44 -4.73 5.78
CA LEU A 296 -3.60 -5.08 6.58
C LEU A 296 -4.67 -5.78 5.72
N ILE A 297 -5.02 -5.21 4.55
CA ILE A 297 -5.94 -5.84 3.60
C ILE A 297 -5.44 -7.23 3.24
N GLY A 298 -4.17 -7.35 2.80
CA GLY A 298 -3.53 -8.63 2.57
C GLY A 298 -2.94 -8.80 1.17
N LEU A 299 -2.32 -7.74 0.64
CA LEU A 299 -1.49 -7.80 -0.55
C LEU A 299 -0.18 -8.50 -0.20
N ASP A 300 0.43 -9.24 -1.11
CA ASP A 300 1.64 -10.02 -0.82
C ASP A 300 2.93 -9.30 -1.20
N GLN A 301 2.87 -8.38 -2.16
CA GLN A 301 3.99 -7.55 -2.61
C GLN A 301 3.54 -6.11 -2.78
N LEU A 302 4.41 -5.14 -2.54
CA LEU A 302 4.13 -3.72 -2.75
C LEU A 302 5.34 -2.97 -3.30
N HIS A 303 5.10 -2.10 -4.28
CA HIS A 303 6.10 -1.12 -4.72
C HIS A 303 6.39 -0.10 -3.62
N ILE A 304 7.64 -0.06 -3.15
CA ILE A 304 8.07 0.86 -2.08
C ILE A 304 8.86 2.06 -2.61
N GLY A 305 9.32 1.99 -3.86
CA GLY A 305 10.12 3.03 -4.53
C GLY A 305 11.51 2.51 -4.86
N ALA A 306 12.39 3.40 -5.31
CA ALA A 306 13.78 3.07 -5.56
C ALA A 306 14.66 4.10 -4.85
N ILE A 307 15.49 3.65 -3.91
CA ILE A 307 16.47 4.48 -3.18
C ILE A 307 17.41 5.23 -4.15
N VAL A 308 17.63 4.65 -5.34
CA VAL A 308 18.50 5.15 -6.41
C VAL A 308 17.82 4.97 -7.77
N GLY A 309 16.67 5.63 -7.96
CA GLY A 309 15.88 5.53 -9.20
C GLY A 309 15.43 6.89 -9.74
N LYS A 310 14.60 6.86 -10.80
CA LYS A 310 14.08 8.07 -11.46
C LYS A 310 12.92 8.75 -10.71
N MET A 311 12.32 8.05 -9.76
CA MET A 311 11.13 8.49 -9.02
C MET A 311 11.55 9.10 -7.70
N GLU A 312 10.85 10.16 -7.28
CA GLU A 312 11.09 10.80 -5.98
C GLU A 312 10.77 9.84 -4.82
N GLY A 313 11.66 9.81 -3.85
CA GLY A 313 11.53 9.06 -2.60
C GLY A 313 12.86 9.20 -1.84
N ALA A 314 12.82 9.82 -0.66
CA ALA A 314 14.03 9.89 0.16
C ALA A 314 14.44 8.46 0.55
N LYS A 315 15.74 8.15 0.50
CA LYS A 315 16.29 6.83 0.91
C LYS A 315 15.64 6.29 2.19
N ARG A 316 15.38 7.19 3.14
CA ARG A 316 14.78 6.90 4.45
C ARG A 316 13.31 6.47 4.36
N GLU A 317 12.49 7.20 3.61
CA GLU A 317 11.07 6.84 3.42
C GLU A 317 10.93 5.44 2.82
N VAL A 318 11.78 5.08 1.85
CA VAL A 318 11.77 3.75 1.24
C VAL A 318 12.15 2.66 2.25
N GLN A 319 13.16 2.91 3.11
CA GLN A 319 13.55 1.98 4.17
C GLN A 319 12.46 1.82 5.22
N GLU A 320 11.82 2.91 5.65
CA GLU A 320 10.73 2.91 6.62
C GLU A 320 9.53 2.09 6.11
N ILE A 321 9.13 2.28 4.84
CA ILE A 321 8.08 1.48 4.23
C ILE A 321 8.48 0.00 4.16
N GLY A 322 9.75 -0.29 3.85
CA GLY A 322 10.29 -1.66 3.84
C GLY A 322 10.17 -2.31 5.22
N GLU A 323 10.72 -1.68 6.26
CA GLU A 323 10.63 -2.17 7.64
C GLU A 323 9.17 -2.38 8.07
N GLU A 324 8.29 -1.42 7.76
CA GLU A 324 6.88 -1.47 8.10
C GLU A 324 6.16 -2.66 7.48
N ILE A 325 6.47 -3.06 6.25
CA ILE A 325 5.80 -4.17 5.59
C ILE A 325 6.48 -5.52 5.84
N GLU A 326 7.75 -5.54 6.23
CA GLU A 326 8.56 -6.75 6.36
C GLU A 326 8.68 -7.26 7.81
N HIS A 327 8.56 -6.39 8.82
CA HIS A 327 8.78 -6.76 10.21
C HIS A 327 7.47 -7.04 10.96
N LYS A 328 7.52 -7.92 11.97
CA LYS A 328 6.36 -8.22 12.83
C LYS A 328 6.10 -7.10 13.85
N PHE A 329 7.17 -6.58 14.43
CA PHE A 329 7.14 -5.52 15.43
C PHE A 329 7.83 -4.30 14.86
N ILE A 330 7.13 -3.17 14.88
CA ILE A 330 7.65 -1.89 14.44
C ILE A 330 7.95 -1.05 15.68
N HIS A 331 9.18 -0.56 15.75
CA HIS A 331 9.59 0.33 16.83
C HIS A 331 9.26 1.78 16.45
N PRO A 332 8.76 2.59 17.41
CA PRO A 332 8.37 3.96 17.11
C PRO A 332 9.60 4.82 16.81
N ASN A 333 9.52 5.64 15.75
CA ASN A 333 10.54 6.63 15.45
C ASN A 333 9.90 8.02 15.28
N LYS A 334 10.03 8.85 16.32
CA LYS A 334 9.47 10.21 16.34
C LYS A 334 10.05 11.13 15.27
N LYS A 335 11.31 10.92 14.85
CA LYS A 335 11.95 11.76 13.82
C LYS A 335 11.42 11.44 12.42
N GLN A 336 10.89 10.23 12.25
CA GLN A 336 10.39 9.70 10.99
C GLN A 336 8.87 9.58 10.96
N HIS A 337 8.19 10.08 12.00
CA HIS A 337 6.73 10.00 12.13
C HIS A 337 6.19 8.56 12.10
N VAL A 338 6.98 7.59 12.60
CA VAL A 338 6.60 6.17 12.68
C VAL A 338 6.08 5.87 14.08
N LEU A 339 4.86 5.34 14.16
CA LEU A 339 4.24 4.80 15.35
C LEU A 339 4.64 3.34 15.55
N ALA A 340 4.65 2.89 16.80
CA ALA A 340 4.86 1.48 17.10
C ALA A 340 3.69 0.65 16.55
N GLU A 341 3.97 -0.58 16.09
CA GLU A 341 2.92 -1.47 15.60
C GLU A 341 3.28 -2.93 15.89
N ASN A 342 2.26 -3.75 16.19
CA ASN A 342 2.41 -5.20 16.31
C ASN A 342 1.46 -5.87 15.32
N TRP A 343 2.01 -6.41 14.24
CA TRP A 343 1.25 -7.00 13.15
C TRP A 343 0.58 -8.34 13.50
N LEU A 344 0.76 -8.87 14.71
CA LEU A 344 0.11 -10.11 15.19
C LEU A 344 0.29 -11.29 14.22
N HIS A 345 -0.79 -11.73 13.57
CA HIS A 345 -0.84 -12.83 12.59
C HIS A 345 -0.65 -12.37 11.15
N ILE A 346 -0.61 -11.06 10.89
CA ILE A 346 -0.46 -10.48 9.55
C ILE A 346 0.97 -10.72 9.06
N LYS A 347 1.07 -11.55 8.02
CA LYS A 347 2.34 -11.93 7.39
C LYS A 347 3.09 -10.71 6.84
N PRO A 348 4.42 -10.79 6.72
CA PRO A 348 5.21 -9.73 6.08
C PRO A 348 5.04 -9.77 4.56
N MET A 349 4.98 -8.60 3.93
CA MET A 349 4.91 -8.44 2.48
C MET A 349 6.31 -8.36 1.87
N PHE A 350 6.43 -8.69 0.59
CA PHE A 350 7.66 -8.49 -0.17
C PHE A 350 7.75 -7.04 -0.67
N ALA A 351 8.81 -6.33 -0.31
CA ALA A 351 9.10 -5.02 -0.90
C ALA A 351 9.48 -5.15 -2.39
N VAL A 352 8.98 -4.26 -3.22
CA VAL A 352 9.31 -4.19 -4.65
C VAL A 352 10.01 -2.87 -4.95
N CYS A 353 11.24 -2.97 -5.43
CA CYS A 353 12.07 -1.85 -5.85
C CYS A 353 12.00 -1.72 -7.38
N SER A 354 11.44 -0.62 -7.87
CA SER A 354 11.28 -0.37 -9.31
C SER A 354 11.38 1.11 -9.66
N GLY A 355 11.68 1.39 -10.93
CA GLY A 355 11.70 2.74 -11.51
C GLY A 355 13.10 3.28 -11.79
N GLY A 356 13.55 3.15 -13.05
CA GLY A 356 14.85 3.69 -13.49
C GLY A 356 16.07 2.96 -12.94
N LEU A 357 15.91 1.68 -12.59
CA LEU A 357 16.98 0.80 -12.13
C LEU A 357 17.70 0.13 -13.29
N HIS A 358 19.00 -0.11 -13.11
CA HIS A 358 19.90 -0.85 -13.99
C HIS A 358 20.88 -1.68 -13.11
N PRO A 359 21.64 -2.65 -13.64
CA PRO A 359 22.49 -3.54 -12.84
C PRO A 359 23.44 -2.82 -11.87
N GLY A 360 24.00 -1.66 -12.27
CA GLY A 360 24.89 -0.85 -11.43
C GLY A 360 24.25 -0.24 -10.17
N LYS A 361 22.92 -0.29 -10.02
CA LYS A 361 22.21 0.16 -8.80
C LYS A 361 21.93 -0.97 -7.80
N VAL A 362 22.06 -2.22 -8.21
CA VAL A 362 21.70 -3.39 -7.38
C VAL A 362 22.49 -3.46 -6.07
N PRO A 363 23.83 -3.24 -6.04
CA PRO A 363 24.58 -3.30 -4.79
C PRO A 363 24.07 -2.32 -3.73
N ALA A 364 23.77 -1.07 -4.11
CA ALA A 364 23.25 -0.05 -3.19
C ALA A 364 21.85 -0.38 -2.66
N LEU A 365 21.01 -1.05 -3.46
CA LEU A 365 19.70 -1.53 -3.01
C LEU A 365 19.85 -2.66 -1.98
N MET A 366 20.74 -3.62 -2.26
CA MET A 366 20.98 -4.74 -1.36
C MET A 366 21.62 -4.31 -0.04
N GLU A 367 22.52 -3.32 -0.07
CA GLU A 367 23.09 -2.73 1.15
C GLU A 367 22.01 -2.07 2.01
N ALA A 368 21.06 -1.38 1.39
CA ALA A 368 20.08 -0.57 2.11
C ALA A 368 18.83 -1.34 2.56
N LEU A 369 18.43 -2.39 1.84
CA LEU A 369 17.17 -3.12 2.06
C LEU A 369 17.35 -4.64 2.24
N GLY A 370 18.58 -5.15 2.11
CA GLY A 370 18.86 -6.57 2.23
C GLY A 370 18.32 -7.41 1.05
N LYS A 371 18.06 -8.68 1.34
CA LYS A 371 17.74 -9.69 0.30
C LYS A 371 16.25 -9.88 0.04
N ASP A 372 15.39 -9.49 0.96
CA ASP A 372 13.95 -9.77 0.90
C ASP A 372 13.17 -8.72 0.09
N ILE A 373 13.79 -8.29 -1.02
CA ILE A 373 13.24 -7.38 -2.02
C ILE A 373 13.09 -8.02 -3.40
N VAL A 374 12.10 -7.56 -4.17
CA VAL A 374 11.98 -7.84 -5.61
C VAL A 374 12.56 -6.64 -6.36
N ILE A 375 13.57 -6.88 -7.19
CA ILE A 375 14.19 -5.84 -8.02
C ILE A 375 13.58 -5.91 -9.42
N GLN A 376 12.92 -4.84 -9.84
CA GLN A 376 12.18 -4.76 -11.11
C GLN A 376 12.84 -3.76 -12.05
N LEU A 377 13.51 -4.27 -13.09
CA LEU A 377 14.27 -3.47 -14.06
C LEU A 377 13.59 -3.57 -15.43
N GLY A 378 12.95 -2.48 -15.89
CA GLY A 378 12.40 -2.41 -17.24
C GLY A 378 13.48 -2.08 -18.27
N GLY A 379 13.70 -0.78 -18.51
CA GLY A 379 14.71 -0.30 -19.47
C GLY A 379 16.14 -0.74 -19.15
N GLY A 380 16.47 -1.01 -17.88
CA GLY A 380 17.78 -1.53 -17.48
C GLY A 380 18.06 -2.97 -17.89
N ILE A 381 17.05 -3.70 -18.40
CA ILE A 381 17.20 -5.01 -19.04
C ILE A 381 16.98 -4.86 -20.55
N HIS A 382 15.84 -4.30 -20.96
CA HIS A 382 15.46 -4.23 -22.38
C HIS A 382 16.26 -3.23 -23.23
N GLY A 383 17.08 -2.38 -22.61
CA GLY A 383 17.95 -1.44 -23.32
C GLY A 383 19.32 -2.02 -23.71
N HIS A 384 19.64 -3.22 -23.24
CA HIS A 384 20.78 -4.05 -23.68
C HIS A 384 20.25 -5.07 -24.68
#